data_AF-A0A497YDR0-F1
#
_entry.id   AF-A0A497YDR0-F1
#
_cell.length_a   1.000
_cell.length_b   1.000
_cell.length_c   1.000
_cell.angle_alpha   90.00
_cell.angle_beta   90.00
_cell.angle_gamma   90.00
#
_symmetry.space_group_name_H-M   'P 1'
#
loop_
_entity.id
_entity.type
_entity.pdbx_description
1 polymer ?
#
loop_
_entity_poly.entity_id
_entity_poly.type
_entity_poly.pdbx_seq_one_letter_code
_entity_poly.pdbx_strand_id
1 'polypeptide(L)'
;MNSYANKTPENKIADVANFVTKSASKIKLPYNFADNRPTAIAQLKLQQAVNNSLRLNGSTAGRVIQRMEEEKSIGERLSKRSAFKKMTDRQKKLFGGIDGDAARAGRRSDAADRSNAKRQELRDAVRRNLWNGRSRPAFTHDTLNQILAGTDSKARKKDGVKVYRCKDGKFYPRKKDRVGKEPFVSIDHNKNWKEYILSTAEPEEDGNISKVSASVAYNDLTNLVLMSSNQNSSKNGPKGVFD
;
A
#
# COMPACT_ATOMS: atom_id res chain seq x y z
N MET A 1 -19.78 -43.09 -35.78
CA MET A 1 -19.53 -43.77 -34.49
C MET A 1 -19.10 -42.73 -33.46
N ASN A 2 -19.87 -42.65 -32.38
CA ASN A 2 -19.69 -41.96 -31.08
C ASN A 2 -19.67 -40.42 -31.03
N SER A 3 -20.87 -39.87 -30.84
CA SER A 3 -21.15 -38.52 -30.31
C SER A 3 -21.25 -38.59 -28.78
N TYR A 4 -20.51 -37.74 -28.06
CA TYR A 4 -20.66 -37.57 -26.61
C TYR A 4 -21.24 -36.19 -26.30
N ALA A 5 -22.49 -36.20 -25.84
CA ALA A 5 -23.19 -35.06 -25.27
C ALA A 5 -22.90 -34.99 -23.76
N ASN A 6 -22.33 -33.87 -23.30
CA ASN A 6 -22.14 -33.62 -21.87
C ASN A 6 -23.23 -32.65 -21.40
N LYS A 7 -24.17 -33.17 -20.60
CA LYS A 7 -25.24 -32.38 -19.95
C LYS A 7 -24.74 -31.89 -18.59
N THR A 8 -24.82 -30.59 -18.36
CA THR A 8 -24.65 -29.96 -17.05
C THR A 8 -25.87 -30.21 -16.16
N PRO A 9 -25.72 -30.51 -14.86
CA PRO A 9 -26.85 -30.61 -13.94
C PRO A 9 -27.25 -29.20 -13.44
N GLU A 10 -28.50 -28.83 -13.67
CA GLU A 10 -29.17 -27.69 -13.02
C GLU A 10 -29.42 -28.03 -11.56
N ASN A 11 -28.90 -27.21 -10.64
CA ASN A 11 -29.22 -27.33 -9.22
C ASN A 11 -30.42 -26.43 -8.90
N LYS A 12 -31.62 -27.00 -8.97
CA LYS A 12 -32.84 -26.45 -8.36
C LYS A 12 -32.85 -26.87 -6.89
N ILE A 13 -32.77 -25.91 -5.98
CA ILE A 13 -33.25 -26.13 -4.61
C ILE A 13 -34.35 -25.12 -4.36
N ALA A 14 -35.54 -25.70 -4.17
CA ALA A 14 -36.80 -25.06 -3.91
C ALA A 14 -36.97 -24.71 -2.44
N ASP A 15 -37.85 -23.74 -2.21
CA ASP A 15 -38.54 -23.47 -0.95
C ASP A 15 -39.01 -24.73 -0.24
N VAL A 16 -38.66 -24.89 1.05
CA VAL A 16 -39.48 -25.64 2.02
C VAL A 16 -39.38 -24.99 3.40
N ALA A 17 -40.44 -24.25 3.71
CA ALA A 17 -41.22 -24.23 4.95
C ALA A 17 -40.54 -24.01 6.32
N ASN A 18 -40.92 -22.86 6.89
CA ASN A 18 -41.41 -22.74 8.28
C ASN A 18 -42.06 -24.03 8.78
N PHE A 19 -41.58 -24.60 9.90
CA PHE A 19 -42.41 -25.20 10.95
C PHE A 19 -41.54 -25.62 12.16
N VAL A 20 -42.14 -25.58 13.36
CA VAL A 20 -41.73 -26.26 14.62
C VAL A 20 -40.88 -25.47 15.64
N THR A 21 -41.63 -24.69 16.44
CA THR A 21 -41.77 -24.76 17.92
C THR A 21 -40.55 -24.97 18.85
N LYS A 22 -40.39 -23.98 19.74
CA LYS A 22 -40.19 -24.07 21.21
C LYS A 22 -39.79 -25.46 21.75
N SER A 23 -38.57 -25.56 22.25
CA SER A 23 -38.23 -26.40 23.41
C SER A 23 -37.09 -25.76 24.17
N ALA A 24 -37.42 -25.20 25.34
CA ALA A 24 -36.48 -24.65 26.29
C ALA A 24 -35.76 -25.80 27.00
N SER A 25 -34.52 -26.09 26.61
CA SER A 25 -33.63 -26.93 27.40
C SER A 25 -32.78 -26.04 28.31
N LYS A 26 -33.00 -26.17 29.62
CA LYS A 26 -32.18 -25.59 30.68
C LYS A 26 -30.80 -26.27 30.67
N ILE A 27 -29.88 -25.74 29.87
CA ILE A 27 -28.45 -26.06 29.99
C ILE A 27 -27.84 -24.99 30.90
N LYS A 28 -27.56 -25.37 32.15
CA LYS A 28 -26.70 -24.57 33.04
C LYS A 28 -25.26 -24.69 32.54
N LEU A 29 -24.78 -23.69 31.82
CA LEU A 29 -23.35 -23.50 31.57
C LEU A 29 -22.67 -23.04 32.88
N PRO A 30 -21.55 -23.65 33.30
CA PRO A 30 -20.74 -23.12 34.38
C PRO A 30 -19.95 -21.91 33.84
N TYR A 31 -20.58 -20.74 33.82
CA TYR A 31 -19.93 -19.47 33.49
C TYR A 31 -19.29 -18.88 34.74
N ASN A 32 -18.01 -19.15 34.93
CA ASN A 32 -17.09 -18.34 35.73
C ASN A 32 -15.87 -18.00 34.86
N PHE A 33 -16.09 -17.38 33.70
CA PHE A 33 -15.00 -16.65 33.05
C PHE A 33 -14.92 -15.29 33.73
N ALA A 34 -13.96 -15.14 34.64
CA ALA A 34 -13.57 -13.83 35.13
C ALA A 34 -13.23 -12.95 33.92
N ASP A 35 -13.92 -11.81 33.78
CA ASP A 35 -13.73 -10.83 32.71
C ASP A 35 -12.34 -10.18 32.85
N ASN A 36 -11.29 -10.88 32.40
CA ASN A 36 -9.90 -10.40 32.41
C ASN A 36 -9.58 -9.44 31.25
N ARG A 37 -10.60 -9.00 30.50
CA ARG A 37 -10.48 -8.05 29.38
C ARG A 37 -9.73 -6.75 29.75
N PRO A 38 -9.94 -6.15 30.94
CA PRO A 38 -9.20 -4.93 31.30
C PRO A 38 -7.69 -5.17 31.39
N THR A 39 -7.30 -6.31 31.95
CA THR A 39 -5.89 -6.67 32.16
C THR A 39 -5.17 -6.94 30.84
N ALA A 40 -5.83 -7.63 29.91
CA ALA A 40 -5.28 -7.88 28.57
C ALA A 40 -5.08 -6.58 27.78
N ILE A 41 -6.02 -5.62 27.87
CA ILE A 41 -5.91 -4.31 27.22
C ILE A 41 -4.78 -3.47 27.84
N ALA A 42 -4.60 -3.54 29.17
CA ALA A 42 -3.52 -2.84 29.86
C ALA A 42 -2.13 -3.39 29.45
N GLN A 43 -1.99 -4.71 29.37
CA GLN A 43 -0.73 -5.35 28.95
C GLN A 43 -0.34 -4.99 27.50
N LEU A 44 -1.31 -4.97 26.57
CA LEU A 44 -1.07 -4.57 25.18
C LEU A 44 -0.56 -3.13 25.06
N LYS A 45 -1.15 -2.19 25.80
CA LYS A 45 -0.72 -0.78 25.83
C LYS A 45 0.69 -0.63 26.42
N LEU A 46 1.02 -1.40 27.44
CA LEU A 46 2.35 -1.38 28.06
C LEU A 46 3.42 -1.87 27.08
N GLN A 47 3.12 -2.95 26.35
CA GLN A 47 4.04 -3.48 25.33
C GLN A 47 4.26 -2.49 24.17
N GLN A 48 3.23 -1.77 23.74
CA GLN A 48 3.37 -0.69 22.75
C GLN A 48 4.20 0.49 23.29
N ALA A 49 4.03 0.87 24.56
CA ALA A 49 4.82 1.94 25.18
C ALA A 49 6.30 1.58 25.29
N VAL A 50 6.63 0.34 25.68
CA VAL A 50 8.01 -0.17 25.73
C VAL A 50 8.65 -0.21 24.33
N ASN A 51 7.92 -0.68 23.32
CA ASN A 51 8.41 -0.70 21.93
C ASN A 51 8.65 0.71 21.38
N ASN A 52 7.80 1.68 21.72
CA ASN A 52 7.98 3.08 21.32
C ASN A 52 9.14 3.75 22.09
N SER A 53 9.34 3.41 23.36
CA SER A 53 10.45 3.91 24.20
C SER A 53 11.82 3.42 23.71
N LEU A 54 11.95 2.13 23.39
CA LEU A 54 13.17 1.57 22.81
C LEU A 54 13.54 2.25 21.47
N ARG A 55 12.53 2.65 20.70
CA ARG A 55 12.70 3.36 19.43
C ARG A 55 13.14 4.83 19.61
N LEU A 56 12.81 5.44 20.75
CA LEU A 56 13.14 6.84 21.07
C LEU A 56 14.47 6.99 21.82
N ASN A 57 14.89 6.03 22.63
CA ASN A 57 16.10 6.15 23.45
C ASN A 57 17.40 5.68 22.76
N GLY A 58 17.33 4.95 21.65
CA GLY A 58 18.51 4.59 20.83
C GLY A 58 19.03 5.71 19.91
N SER A 59 18.59 6.96 20.08
CA SER A 59 18.44 7.89 18.95
C SER A 59 19.30 9.16 18.97
N THR A 60 19.97 9.52 20.07
CA THR A 60 20.66 10.84 20.11
C THR A 60 22.17 10.67 20.22
N ALA A 61 22.69 9.99 21.24
CA ALA A 61 24.14 9.81 21.39
C ALA A 61 24.73 8.87 20.32
N GLY A 62 24.08 7.72 20.06
CA GLY A 62 24.52 6.78 19.02
C GLY A 62 24.45 7.37 17.61
N ARG A 63 23.40 8.13 17.29
CA ARG A 63 23.27 8.78 15.97
C ARG A 63 24.28 9.92 15.77
N VAL A 64 24.66 10.63 16.84
CA VAL A 64 25.70 11.67 16.75
C VAL A 64 27.07 11.04 16.50
N ILE A 65 27.42 9.96 17.19
CA ILE A 65 28.68 9.23 16.93
C ILE A 65 28.68 8.65 15.51
N GLN A 66 27.58 8.04 15.08
CA GLN A 66 27.45 7.48 13.73
C GLN A 66 27.51 8.57 12.64
N ARG A 67 26.92 9.76 12.87
CA ARG A 67 27.06 10.90 11.95
C ARG A 67 28.48 11.44 11.91
N MET A 68 29.18 11.53 13.04
CA MET A 68 30.58 11.99 13.04
C MET A 68 31.50 11.00 12.31
N GLU A 69 31.27 9.70 12.43
CA GLU A 69 32.01 8.67 11.68
C GLU A 69 31.66 8.70 10.18
N GLU A 70 30.39 8.87 9.84
CA GLU A 70 29.96 9.05 8.45
C GLU A 70 30.52 10.34 7.84
N GLU A 71 30.54 11.45 8.56
CA GLU A 71 31.11 12.72 8.08
C GLU A 71 32.62 12.63 7.90
N LYS A 72 33.35 11.95 8.79
CA LYS A 72 34.78 11.62 8.59
C LYS A 72 34.98 10.74 7.35
N SER A 73 34.15 9.70 7.18
CA SER A 73 34.19 8.82 6.00
C SER A 73 33.88 9.56 4.71
N ILE A 74 32.90 10.47 4.72
CA ILE A 74 32.50 11.28 3.56
C ILE A 74 33.61 12.28 3.23
N GLY A 75 34.15 13.00 4.23
CA GLY A 75 35.25 13.94 4.05
C GLY A 75 36.51 13.26 3.49
N GLU A 76 36.83 12.07 3.98
CA GLU A 76 37.96 11.29 3.47
C GLU A 76 37.71 10.76 2.05
N ARG A 77 36.48 10.32 1.73
CA ARG A 77 36.08 9.92 0.36
C ARG A 77 36.09 11.09 -0.61
N LEU A 78 35.70 12.28 -0.16
CA LEU A 78 35.73 13.51 -0.96
C LEU A 78 37.17 14.02 -1.18
N SER A 79 38.02 13.95 -0.16
CA SER A 79 39.46 14.23 -0.24
C SER A 79 40.17 13.28 -1.22
N LYS A 80 39.90 11.96 -1.09
CA LYS A 80 40.36 10.94 -2.04
C LYS A 80 39.83 11.19 -3.46
N ARG A 81 38.57 11.62 -3.62
CA ARG A 81 38.01 12.00 -4.93
C ARG A 81 38.65 13.25 -5.52
N SER A 82 38.97 14.28 -4.74
CA SER A 82 39.62 15.49 -5.26
C SER A 82 41.06 15.21 -5.65
N ALA A 83 41.77 14.40 -4.87
CA ALA A 83 43.10 13.90 -5.22
C ALA A 83 43.06 13.04 -6.49
N PHE A 84 42.08 12.14 -6.62
CA PHE A 84 41.89 11.31 -7.81
C PHE A 84 41.51 12.12 -9.05
N LYS A 85 40.74 13.22 -8.89
CA LYS A 85 40.39 14.13 -9.99
C LYS A 85 41.60 14.92 -10.51
N LYS A 86 42.57 15.23 -9.62
CA LYS A 86 43.83 15.91 -9.97
C LYS A 86 44.89 14.96 -10.54
N MET A 87 44.70 13.65 -10.49
CA MET A 87 45.62 12.69 -11.12
C MET A 87 45.51 12.74 -12.65
N THR A 88 46.66 12.54 -13.30
CA THR A 88 46.72 12.31 -14.75
C THR A 88 46.07 10.97 -15.10
N ASP A 89 45.59 10.81 -16.33
CA ASP A 89 44.90 9.59 -16.74
C ASP A 89 45.81 8.35 -16.68
N ARG A 90 47.14 8.53 -16.85
CA ARG A 90 48.15 7.47 -16.65
C ARG A 90 48.24 7.03 -15.18
N GLN A 91 48.18 7.96 -14.23
CA GLN A 91 48.16 7.65 -12.80
C GLN A 91 46.84 7.00 -12.38
N LYS A 92 45.69 7.48 -12.89
CA LYS A 92 44.38 6.83 -12.66
C LYS A 92 44.37 5.39 -13.18
N LYS A 93 45.01 5.14 -14.32
CA LYS A 93 45.13 3.79 -14.91
C LYS A 93 46.04 2.86 -14.10
N LEU A 94 47.10 3.39 -13.49
CA LEU A 94 47.97 2.64 -12.58
C LEU A 94 47.28 2.31 -11.23
N PHE A 95 46.53 3.26 -10.66
CA PHE A 95 45.76 3.03 -9.44
C PHE A 95 44.52 2.15 -9.63
N GLY A 96 43.93 2.13 -10.82
CA GLY A 96 42.76 1.31 -11.16
C GLY A 96 43.07 -0.03 -11.83
N GLY A 97 44.33 -0.30 -12.17
CA GLY A 97 44.70 -1.39 -13.08
C GLY A 97 44.98 -2.76 -12.45
N ILE A 98 45.20 -2.84 -11.13
CA ILE A 98 45.55 -4.11 -10.48
C ILE A 98 44.39 -4.64 -9.62
N ASP A 99 43.69 -3.76 -8.89
CA ASP A 99 42.51 -4.16 -8.08
C ASP A 99 41.17 -3.79 -8.72
N GLY A 100 41.17 -2.94 -9.76
CA GLY A 100 39.94 -2.39 -10.33
C GLY A 100 39.14 -3.39 -11.15
N ASP A 101 39.78 -4.27 -11.93
CA ASP A 101 39.07 -5.27 -12.72
C ASP A 101 38.54 -6.44 -11.87
N ALA A 102 39.29 -6.87 -10.86
CA ALA A 102 38.84 -7.87 -9.88
C ALA A 102 37.69 -7.31 -8.99
N ALA A 103 37.82 -6.08 -8.48
CA ALA A 103 36.76 -5.43 -7.71
C ALA A 103 35.52 -5.10 -8.56
N ARG A 104 35.69 -4.81 -9.86
CA ARG A 104 34.58 -4.57 -10.79
C ARG A 104 33.90 -5.87 -11.21
N ALA A 105 34.62 -6.97 -11.32
CA ALA A 105 34.04 -8.30 -11.54
C ALA A 105 33.20 -8.75 -10.33
N GLY A 106 33.74 -8.66 -9.11
CA GLY A 106 33.01 -9.02 -7.88
C GLY A 106 31.79 -8.12 -7.58
N ARG A 107 31.88 -6.81 -7.85
CA ARG A 107 30.69 -5.92 -7.70
C ARG A 107 29.62 -6.16 -8.76
N ARG A 108 29.99 -6.65 -9.95
CA ARG A 108 29.03 -6.97 -11.01
C ARG A 108 28.25 -8.24 -10.69
N SER A 109 28.90 -9.28 -10.13
CA SER A 109 28.20 -10.48 -9.67
C SER A 109 27.23 -10.15 -8.54
N ASP A 110 27.67 -9.45 -7.50
CA ASP A 110 26.82 -9.15 -6.35
C ASP A 110 25.60 -8.28 -6.68
N ALA A 111 25.75 -7.35 -7.63
CA ALA A 111 24.65 -6.50 -8.09
C ALA A 111 23.67 -7.28 -8.98
N ALA A 112 24.19 -8.16 -9.85
CA ALA A 112 23.37 -9.03 -10.69
C ALA A 112 22.59 -10.03 -9.83
N ASP A 113 23.24 -10.64 -8.84
CA ASP A 113 22.63 -11.62 -7.95
C ASP A 113 21.55 -11.00 -7.06
N ARG A 114 21.81 -9.82 -6.48
CA ARG A 114 20.78 -9.06 -5.74
C ARG A 114 19.61 -8.66 -6.63
N SER A 115 19.87 -8.29 -7.87
CA SER A 115 18.83 -7.96 -8.85
C SER A 115 17.99 -9.19 -9.22
N ASN A 116 18.65 -10.33 -9.43
CA ASN A 116 17.99 -11.60 -9.76
C ASN A 116 17.16 -12.13 -8.59
N ALA A 117 17.69 -12.10 -7.37
CA ALA A 117 16.96 -12.47 -6.16
C ALA A 117 15.69 -11.62 -5.98
N LYS A 118 15.79 -10.30 -6.15
CA LYS A 118 14.64 -9.39 -6.05
C LYS A 118 13.60 -9.61 -7.16
N ARG A 119 14.04 -9.95 -8.37
CA ARG A 119 13.13 -10.33 -9.46
C ARG A 119 12.43 -11.65 -9.17
N GLN A 120 13.13 -12.61 -8.60
CA GLN A 120 12.58 -13.91 -8.22
C GLN A 120 11.53 -13.76 -7.11
N GLU A 121 11.86 -13.01 -6.06
CA GLU A 121 10.92 -12.64 -4.98
C GLU A 121 9.65 -11.99 -5.53
N LEU A 122 9.77 -11.04 -6.47
CA LEU A 122 8.61 -10.41 -7.11
C LEU A 122 7.78 -11.42 -7.92
N ARG A 123 8.42 -12.36 -8.63
CA ARG A 123 7.73 -13.43 -9.37
C ARG A 123 6.96 -14.35 -8.44
N ASP A 124 7.58 -14.73 -7.32
CA ASP A 124 6.95 -15.62 -6.34
C ASP A 124 5.81 -14.92 -5.60
N ALA A 125 5.94 -13.63 -5.27
CA ALA A 125 4.85 -12.82 -4.74
C ALA A 125 3.67 -12.71 -5.72
N VAL A 126 3.94 -12.51 -7.02
CA VAL A 126 2.89 -12.49 -8.06
C VAL A 126 2.18 -13.85 -8.14
N ARG A 127 2.92 -14.96 -8.09
CA ARG A 127 2.38 -16.32 -8.10
C ARG A 127 1.50 -16.60 -6.87
N ARG A 128 1.91 -16.10 -5.70
CA ARG A 128 1.18 -16.26 -4.42
C ARG A 128 0.03 -15.28 -4.24
N ASN A 129 -0.29 -14.45 -5.24
CA ASN A 129 -1.29 -13.39 -5.12
C ASN A 129 -1.04 -12.43 -3.94
N LEU A 130 0.22 -12.21 -3.58
CA LEU A 130 0.62 -11.27 -2.54
C LEU A 130 0.68 -9.84 -3.09
N TRP A 131 0.31 -8.88 -2.25
CA TRP A 131 0.46 -7.46 -2.56
C TRP A 131 1.91 -7.04 -2.30
N ASN A 132 2.55 -6.50 -3.34
CA ASN A 132 3.98 -6.19 -3.32
C ASN A 132 4.34 -4.80 -2.77
N GLY A 133 3.36 -4.05 -2.24
CA GLY A 133 3.56 -2.69 -1.72
C GLY A 133 3.92 -1.62 -2.77
N ARG A 134 3.99 -1.98 -4.07
CA ARG A 134 4.37 -1.08 -5.17
C ARG A 134 3.18 -0.75 -6.06
N SER A 135 2.37 -1.74 -6.40
CA SER A 135 1.19 -1.53 -7.25
C SER A 135 0.00 -1.06 -6.42
N ARG A 136 -0.56 0.09 -6.81
CA ARG A 136 -1.83 0.60 -6.28
C ARG A 136 -2.98 -0.32 -6.74
N PRO A 137 -3.82 -0.85 -5.84
CA PRO A 137 -5.03 -1.56 -6.24
C PRO A 137 -5.97 -0.65 -7.05
N ALA A 138 -6.83 -1.24 -7.88
CA ALA A 138 -7.83 -0.50 -8.63
C ALA A 138 -9.10 -0.29 -7.78
N PHE A 139 -9.84 0.77 -8.07
CA PHE A 139 -11.17 0.94 -7.51
C PHE A 139 -12.14 -0.07 -8.13
N THR A 140 -12.96 -0.73 -7.30
CA THR A 140 -14.01 -1.63 -7.82
C THR A 140 -15.21 -0.82 -8.32
N HIS A 141 -15.99 -1.40 -9.24
CA HIS A 141 -17.22 -0.76 -9.74
C HIS A 141 -18.20 -0.47 -8.61
N ASP A 142 -18.33 -1.37 -7.64
CA ASP A 142 -19.21 -1.21 -6.49
C ASP A 142 -18.78 -0.05 -5.60
N THR A 143 -17.48 0.07 -5.33
CA THR A 143 -16.92 1.19 -4.56
C THR A 143 -17.21 2.52 -5.24
N LEU A 144 -17.01 2.59 -6.55
CA LEU A 144 -17.33 3.78 -7.34
C LEU A 144 -18.82 4.12 -7.25
N ASN A 145 -19.70 3.12 -7.36
CA ASN A 145 -21.14 3.33 -7.31
C ASN A 145 -21.60 3.78 -5.92
N GLN A 146 -21.09 3.17 -4.86
CA GLN A 146 -21.44 3.51 -3.47
C GLN A 146 -21.01 4.94 -3.13
N ILE A 147 -19.78 5.34 -3.50
CA ILE A 147 -19.31 6.71 -3.30
C ILE A 147 -20.18 7.71 -4.05
N LEU A 148 -20.49 7.44 -5.32
CA LEU A 148 -21.30 8.35 -6.13
C LEU A 148 -22.77 8.39 -5.69
N ALA A 149 -23.30 7.30 -5.16
CA ALA A 149 -24.65 7.24 -4.60
C ALA A 149 -24.77 8.01 -3.28
N GLY A 150 -23.73 7.97 -2.44
CA GLY A 150 -23.66 8.73 -1.19
C GLY A 150 -23.32 10.21 -1.34
N THR A 151 -23.12 10.70 -2.58
CA THR A 151 -22.69 12.08 -2.83
C THR A 151 -23.79 12.91 -3.48
N ASP A 152 -24.00 14.11 -2.94
CA ASP A 152 -24.86 15.14 -3.54
C ASP A 152 -24.55 15.31 -5.03
N SER A 153 -25.56 15.11 -5.87
CA SER A 153 -25.41 15.24 -7.31
C SER A 153 -26.60 15.96 -7.94
N LYS A 154 -26.37 16.60 -9.08
CA LYS A 154 -27.41 17.26 -9.87
C LYS A 154 -27.11 17.18 -11.36
N ALA A 155 -28.13 17.35 -12.19
CA ALA A 155 -27.94 17.54 -13.62
C ALA A 155 -27.53 18.98 -13.92
N ARG A 156 -26.50 19.17 -14.75
CA ARG A 156 -26.09 20.48 -15.24
C ARG A 156 -27.10 20.99 -16.26
N LYS A 157 -27.60 22.23 -16.07
CA LYS A 157 -28.68 22.81 -16.90
C LYS A 157 -28.35 22.88 -18.40
N LYS A 158 -27.07 23.02 -18.76
CA LYS A 158 -26.63 23.25 -20.15
C LYS A 158 -26.70 22.01 -21.03
N ASP A 159 -26.37 20.84 -20.47
CA ASP A 159 -26.11 19.61 -21.24
C ASP A 159 -26.64 18.34 -20.57
N GLY A 160 -27.30 18.46 -19.41
CA GLY A 160 -27.85 17.33 -18.66
C GLY A 160 -26.79 16.45 -17.98
N VAL A 161 -25.50 16.80 -18.05
CA VAL A 161 -24.43 15.99 -17.46
C VAL A 161 -24.58 15.95 -15.94
N LYS A 162 -24.53 14.75 -15.36
CA LYS A 162 -24.56 14.56 -13.90
C LYS A 162 -23.24 15.03 -13.28
N VAL A 163 -23.34 16.00 -12.38
CA VAL A 163 -22.24 16.59 -11.63
C VAL A 163 -22.37 16.26 -10.15
N TYR A 164 -21.24 16.09 -9.47
CA TYR A 164 -21.16 15.68 -8.06
C TYR A 164 -20.48 16.75 -7.23
N ARG A 165 -20.97 16.95 -6.01
CA ARG A 165 -20.42 17.90 -5.06
C ARG A 165 -19.09 17.37 -4.52
N CYS A 166 -18.03 18.16 -4.67
CA CYS A 166 -16.72 17.87 -4.10
C CYS A 166 -16.55 18.52 -2.72
N LYS A 167 -15.44 18.21 -2.05
CA LYS A 167 -15.04 18.76 -0.76
C LYS A 167 -14.93 20.31 -0.74
N ASP A 168 -14.67 20.94 -1.88
CA ASP A 168 -14.69 22.41 -2.03
C ASP A 168 -16.11 23.00 -2.12
N GLY A 169 -17.15 22.17 -2.02
CA GLY A 169 -18.56 22.57 -2.12
C GLY A 169 -19.05 22.82 -3.55
N LYS A 170 -18.17 22.72 -4.56
CA LYS A 170 -18.52 22.92 -5.97
C LYS A 170 -18.90 21.60 -6.64
N PHE A 171 -19.63 21.70 -7.74
CA PHE A 171 -20.10 20.54 -8.49
C PHE A 171 -19.27 20.37 -9.76
N TYR A 172 -18.75 19.15 -9.97
CA TYR A 172 -17.94 18.82 -11.13
C TYR A 172 -18.43 17.55 -11.83
N PRO A 173 -18.21 17.39 -13.15
CA PRO A 173 -18.51 16.15 -13.84
C PRO A 173 -17.50 15.06 -13.46
N ARG A 174 -17.90 13.79 -13.57
CA ARG A 174 -16.98 12.66 -13.33
C ARG A 174 -15.93 12.51 -14.44
N LYS A 175 -16.32 12.80 -15.69
CA LYS A 175 -15.43 12.70 -16.85
C LYS A 175 -15.07 14.11 -17.31
N LYS A 176 -13.81 14.26 -17.71
CA LYS A 176 -13.30 15.45 -18.37
C LYS A 176 -14.10 15.67 -19.67
N ASP A 177 -14.58 16.88 -19.89
CA ASP A 177 -15.17 17.26 -21.18
C ASP A 177 -14.13 17.09 -22.30
N ARG A 178 -14.58 16.83 -23.52
CA ARG A 178 -13.73 16.65 -24.70
C ARG A 178 -12.83 17.86 -24.94
N VAL A 179 -13.30 19.06 -24.60
CA VAL A 179 -12.55 20.33 -24.70
C VAL A 179 -11.47 20.45 -23.61
N GLY A 180 -11.58 19.65 -22.55
CA GLY A 180 -10.49 19.36 -21.63
C GLY A 180 -10.08 20.48 -20.68
N LYS A 181 -10.91 21.52 -20.54
CA LYS A 181 -10.60 22.67 -19.69
C LYS A 181 -11.27 22.64 -18.33
N GLU A 182 -12.37 21.90 -18.17
CA GLU A 182 -13.07 21.90 -16.89
C GLU A 182 -12.48 20.90 -15.88
N PRO A 183 -12.38 21.30 -14.60
CA PRO A 183 -12.06 20.37 -13.51
C PRO A 183 -13.13 19.27 -13.43
N PHE A 184 -12.68 18.07 -13.08
CA PHE A 184 -13.53 16.89 -12.95
C PHE A 184 -13.36 16.28 -11.57
N VAL A 185 -14.30 15.41 -11.20
CA VAL A 185 -14.25 14.69 -9.93
C VAL A 185 -13.32 13.50 -10.03
N SER A 186 -12.46 13.34 -9.03
CA SER A 186 -11.63 12.17 -8.83
C SER A 186 -11.87 11.59 -7.45
N ILE A 187 -11.70 10.28 -7.31
CA ILE A 187 -11.73 9.61 -6.01
C ILE A 187 -10.29 9.49 -5.55
N ASP A 188 -10.04 9.89 -4.31
CA ASP A 188 -8.75 9.69 -3.68
C ASP A 188 -8.91 9.33 -2.20
N HIS A 189 -7.83 8.86 -1.61
CA HIS A 189 -7.83 8.45 -0.21
C HIS A 189 -7.72 9.66 0.73
N ASN A 190 -8.32 9.65 1.93
CA ASN A 190 -8.10 10.70 2.93
C ASN A 190 -6.68 10.61 3.51
N LYS A 191 -6.25 9.39 3.85
CA LYS A 191 -4.89 9.05 4.31
C LYS A 191 -4.03 8.56 3.14
N ASN A 192 -2.71 8.47 3.33
CA ASN A 192 -1.85 7.82 2.35
C ASN A 192 -2.32 6.37 2.15
N TRP A 193 -2.65 6.00 0.91
CA TRP A 193 -3.26 4.71 0.60
C TRP A 193 -2.36 3.52 0.99
N LYS A 194 -1.04 3.68 0.89
CA LYS A 194 -0.08 2.62 1.19
C LYS A 194 0.02 2.38 2.69
N GLU A 195 0.14 3.46 3.47
CA GLU A 195 0.11 3.38 4.94
C GLU A 195 -1.24 2.84 5.42
N TYR A 196 -2.34 3.24 4.77
CA TYR A 196 -3.67 2.75 5.11
C TYR A 196 -3.76 1.23 4.95
N ILE A 197 -3.43 0.70 3.76
CA ILE A 197 -3.41 -0.76 3.51
C ILE A 197 -2.55 -1.48 4.55
N LEU A 198 -1.34 -0.99 4.83
CA LEU A 198 -0.45 -1.62 5.83
C LEU A 198 -1.05 -1.66 7.24
N SER A 199 -1.96 -0.75 7.56
CA SER A 199 -2.57 -0.64 8.89
C SER A 199 -3.95 -1.30 9.02
N THR A 200 -4.66 -1.52 7.91
CA THR A 200 -6.06 -2.00 7.92
C THR A 200 -6.28 -3.30 7.16
N ALA A 201 -5.39 -3.70 6.25
CA ALA A 201 -5.51 -4.97 5.56
C ALA A 201 -5.23 -6.14 6.51
N GLU A 202 -6.08 -7.15 6.48
CA GLU A 202 -5.88 -8.39 7.21
C GLU A 202 -4.67 -9.14 6.63
N PRO A 203 -3.61 -9.40 7.43
CA PRO A 203 -2.49 -10.20 6.98
C PRO A 203 -2.88 -11.69 6.93
N GLU A 204 -2.24 -12.43 6.03
CA GLU A 204 -2.26 -13.89 5.99
C GLU A 204 -1.46 -14.49 7.18
N GLU A 205 -1.49 -15.81 7.36
CA GLU A 205 -0.82 -16.51 8.48
C GLU A 205 0.69 -16.25 8.54
N ASP A 206 1.33 -16.00 7.40
CA ASP A 206 2.77 -15.71 7.29
C ASP A 206 3.11 -14.21 7.53
N GLY A 207 2.10 -13.40 7.85
CA GLY A 207 2.22 -11.96 8.07
C GLY A 207 2.23 -11.12 6.79
N ASN A 208 2.16 -11.73 5.60
CA ASN A 208 2.09 -11.00 4.33
C ASN A 208 0.65 -10.58 4.02
N ILE A 209 0.50 -9.51 3.22
CA ILE A 209 -0.83 -9.04 2.80
C ILE A 209 -1.14 -9.58 1.41
N SER A 210 -2.26 -10.28 1.24
CA SER A 210 -2.74 -10.71 -0.08
C SER A 210 -3.27 -9.54 -0.92
N LYS A 211 -3.28 -9.70 -2.25
CA LYS A 211 -3.88 -8.72 -3.17
C LYS A 211 -5.35 -8.48 -2.89
N VAL A 212 -6.07 -9.52 -2.43
CA VAL A 212 -7.50 -9.43 -2.08
C VAL A 212 -7.66 -8.55 -0.85
N SER A 213 -6.95 -8.86 0.24
CA SER A 213 -6.98 -8.07 1.47
C SER A 213 -6.56 -6.61 1.24
N ALA A 214 -5.48 -6.39 0.47
CA ALA A 214 -5.07 -5.04 0.07
C ALA A 214 -6.13 -4.32 -0.78
N SER A 215 -6.82 -5.03 -1.68
CA SER A 215 -7.91 -4.47 -2.48
C SER A 215 -9.11 -4.07 -1.62
N VAL A 216 -9.47 -4.87 -0.61
CA VAL A 216 -10.54 -4.56 0.34
C VAL A 216 -10.19 -3.30 1.13
N ALA A 217 -9.00 -3.26 1.76
CA ALA A 217 -8.54 -2.10 2.51
C ALA A 217 -8.42 -0.83 1.64
N TYR A 218 -8.00 -0.97 0.39
CA TYR A 218 -7.89 0.14 -0.56
C TYR A 218 -9.25 0.71 -0.98
N ASN A 219 -10.30 -0.13 -1.01
CA ASN A 219 -11.66 0.24 -1.39
C ASN A 219 -12.55 0.60 -0.19
N ASP A 220 -11.99 0.72 1.01
CA ASP A 220 -12.70 1.15 2.21
C ASP A 220 -13.24 2.58 2.07
N LEU A 221 -14.58 2.68 1.98
CA LEU A 221 -15.31 3.94 1.81
C LEU A 221 -14.98 4.99 2.88
N THR A 222 -14.61 4.57 4.10
CA THR A 222 -14.30 5.51 5.20
C THR A 222 -13.03 6.31 4.94
N ASN A 223 -12.13 5.77 4.12
CA ASN A 223 -10.90 6.43 3.72
C ASN A 223 -10.97 6.98 2.29
N LEU A 224 -12.14 7.03 1.65
CA LEU A 224 -12.30 7.55 0.30
C LEU A 224 -13.06 8.88 0.31
N VAL A 225 -12.68 9.77 -0.58
CA VAL A 225 -13.31 11.08 -0.74
C VAL A 225 -13.34 11.50 -2.21
N LEU A 226 -14.43 12.13 -2.63
CA LEU A 226 -14.51 12.81 -3.92
C LEU A 226 -13.85 14.19 -3.82
N MET A 227 -12.85 14.41 -4.66
CA MET A 227 -12.08 15.64 -4.73
C MET A 227 -12.07 16.15 -6.16
N SER A 228 -12.03 17.48 -6.33
CA SER A 228 -11.79 18.03 -7.66
C SER A 228 -10.38 17.67 -8.14
N SER A 229 -10.18 17.54 -9.45
CA SER A 229 -8.89 17.23 -10.06
C SER A 229 -7.77 18.16 -9.59
N ASN A 230 -8.11 19.42 -9.30
CA ASN A 230 -7.18 20.43 -8.80
C ASN A 230 -6.76 20.14 -7.36
N GLN A 231 -7.71 19.78 -6.48
CA GLN A 231 -7.41 19.39 -5.10
C GLN A 231 -6.54 18.13 -5.05
N ASN A 232 -6.85 17.13 -5.90
CA ASN A 232 -6.08 15.90 -5.99
C ASN A 232 -4.65 16.16 -6.49
N SER A 233 -4.50 17.02 -7.51
CA SER A 233 -3.17 17.44 -7.96
C SER A 233 -2.39 18.19 -6.87
N SER A 234 -3.05 19.05 -6.09
CA SER A 234 -2.41 19.78 -5.00
C SER A 234 -1.96 18.86 -3.86
N LYS A 235 -2.73 17.80 -3.57
CA LYS A 235 -2.41 16.84 -2.51
C LYS A 235 -1.15 16.03 -2.84
N ASN A 236 -0.98 15.64 -4.10
CA ASN A 236 0.17 14.85 -4.54
C ASN A 236 1.43 15.69 -4.82
N GLY A 237 1.34 17.02 -4.68
CA GLY A 237 2.46 17.92 -4.96
C GLY A 237 2.87 17.96 -6.44
N PRO A 238 3.96 18.69 -6.76
CA PRO A 238 4.52 18.68 -8.10
C PRO A 238 5.04 17.27 -8.44
N LYS A 239 4.54 16.69 -9.52
CA LYS A 239 5.01 15.40 -10.04
C LYS A 239 6.53 15.48 -10.30
N GLY A 240 7.29 14.52 -9.77
CA GLY A 240 8.74 14.41 -9.98
C GLY A 240 9.65 15.02 -8.91
N VAL A 241 9.11 15.59 -7.82
CA VAL A 241 9.94 16.02 -6.67
C VAL A 241 10.04 14.92 -5.59
N PHE A 242 9.05 14.03 -5.51
CA PHE A 242 8.94 13.01 -4.45
C PHE A 242 8.56 11.60 -4.95
N ASP A 243 8.46 11.39 -6.27
CA ASP A 243 8.15 10.09 -6.89
C ASP A 243 9.41 9.22 -7.07
#